data_AF-A9Q1F5-F1
#
_entry.id   AF-A9Q1F5-F1
#
_cell.length_a   1.000
_cell.length_b   1.000
_cell.length_c   1.000
_cell.angle_alpha   90.00
_cell.angle_beta   90.00
_cell.angle_gamma   90.00
#
_symmetry.space_group_name_H-M   'P 1'
#
loop_
_entity.id
_entity.type
_entity.pdbx_description
1 polymer ?
#
loop_
_entity_poly.entity_id
_entity_poly.type
_entity_poly.pdbx_seq_one_letter_code
_entity_poly.pdbx_strand_id
1 'polypeptide(L)'
;MTADQKGIWYFAYGSNMRSSVMKRRGINVIDAKVVVVSSHYLTFDIFGIPYAEPSFASIAAFMPDKQTVLRTGSSKRHNNVLPAHGVAYLLTPADYRQLVISEGGGVAYNEIEVDATIIHTSGYENENGPPKLVARTLQAKYPWEPNGAPSARYLGLLSDGCKEWKMPEEYCAYIDSLPSYTPPQSVFARLGGLIFLAFWRPFLRALVLLIKAKTDDNGHCPQWLGWVIMTMYGLMWSCHDQLHCHIWGRGDGNKLHFQKL
;
A
#
# COMPACT_ATOMS: atom_id res chain seq x y z
N MET A 1 33.62 8.79 -9.45
CA MET A 1 32.13 8.84 -9.45
C MET A 1 31.72 9.24 -8.04
N THR A 2 31.12 10.42 -7.88
CA THR A 2 30.61 10.87 -6.58
C THR A 2 29.46 9.95 -6.15
N ALA A 3 29.21 9.83 -4.85
CA ALA A 3 28.15 8.97 -4.29
C ALA A 3 26.74 9.29 -4.87
N ASP A 4 26.57 10.46 -5.47
CA ASP A 4 25.36 10.97 -6.11
C ASP A 4 25.05 10.38 -7.51
N GLN A 5 25.92 9.50 -8.05
CA GLN A 5 25.73 8.85 -9.36
C GLN A 5 25.24 7.39 -9.30
N LYS A 6 25.17 6.78 -8.12
CA LYS A 6 24.72 5.38 -8.00
C LYS A 6 23.19 5.36 -7.99
N GLY A 7 22.58 4.70 -8.97
CA GLY A 7 21.12 4.55 -9.04
C GLY A 7 20.56 3.85 -7.80
N ILE A 8 19.30 4.14 -7.47
CA ILE A 8 18.60 3.61 -6.31
C ILE A 8 17.60 2.56 -6.78
N TRP A 9 17.68 1.35 -6.24
CA TRP A 9 16.64 0.35 -6.43
C TRP A 9 15.46 0.66 -5.50
N TYR A 10 14.28 0.83 -6.08
CA TYR A 10 13.02 1.01 -5.38
C TYR A 10 12.13 -0.21 -5.58
N PHE A 11 11.73 -0.88 -4.50
CA PHE A 11 10.81 -2.02 -4.55
C PHE A 11 9.35 -1.54 -4.46
N ALA A 12 8.63 -1.72 -5.56
CA ALA A 12 7.19 -1.48 -5.68
C ALA A 12 6.40 -2.76 -5.44
N TYR A 13 5.49 -2.74 -4.45
CA TYR A 13 4.59 -3.86 -4.11
C TYR A 13 3.10 -3.49 -4.20
N GLY A 14 2.79 -2.21 -4.47
CA GLY A 14 1.43 -1.67 -4.54
C GLY A 14 1.11 -1.13 -5.93
N SER A 15 0.37 -0.01 -6.01
CA SER A 15 -0.03 0.57 -7.29
C SER A 15 1.13 0.91 -8.25
N ASN A 16 2.33 1.17 -7.71
CA ASN A 16 3.53 1.44 -8.51
C ASN A 16 4.04 0.23 -9.28
N MET A 17 3.58 -0.99 -8.99
CA MET A 17 3.90 -2.15 -9.83
C MET A 17 3.43 -1.94 -11.28
N ARG A 18 2.39 -1.13 -11.50
CA ARG A 18 1.91 -0.80 -12.84
C ARG A 18 2.74 0.32 -13.44
N SER A 19 3.43 0.10 -14.56
CA SER A 19 4.34 1.12 -15.13
C SER A 19 3.63 2.42 -15.52
N SER A 20 2.35 2.34 -15.91
CA SER A 20 1.55 3.54 -16.22
C SER A 20 1.34 4.46 -15.00
N VAL A 21 1.42 3.95 -13.77
CA VAL A 21 1.36 4.75 -12.54
C VAL A 21 2.68 5.50 -12.36
N MET A 22 3.80 4.83 -12.56
CA MET A 22 5.14 5.44 -12.54
C MET A 22 5.27 6.56 -13.57
N LYS A 23 4.85 6.32 -14.82
CA LYS A 23 4.85 7.31 -15.90
C LYS A 23 3.99 8.54 -15.58
N ARG A 24 2.80 8.34 -15.03
CA ARG A 24 1.88 9.45 -14.66
C ARG A 24 2.47 10.37 -13.60
N ARG A 25 3.36 9.85 -12.76
CA ARG A 25 4.08 10.61 -11.74
C ARG A 25 5.32 11.29 -12.27
N GLY A 26 5.64 11.13 -13.56
CA GLY A 26 6.83 11.70 -14.19
C GLY A 26 8.13 11.02 -13.78
N ILE A 27 8.08 9.74 -13.38
CA ILE A 27 9.24 8.99 -12.90
C ILE A 27 9.86 8.23 -14.07
N ASN A 28 11.14 8.45 -14.32
CA ASN A 28 11.91 7.77 -15.36
C ASN A 28 12.59 6.53 -14.80
N VAL A 29 12.23 5.36 -15.32
CA VAL A 29 12.78 4.07 -14.91
C VAL A 29 14.00 3.73 -15.77
N ILE A 30 15.14 3.44 -15.13
CA ILE A 30 16.38 3.03 -15.81
C ILE A 30 16.36 1.53 -16.11
N ASP A 31 15.94 0.72 -15.14
CA ASP A 31 15.83 -0.74 -15.24
C ASP A 31 14.70 -1.23 -14.32
N ALA A 32 14.18 -2.42 -14.58
CA ALA A 32 13.13 -3.04 -13.79
C ALA A 32 13.37 -4.55 -13.67
N LYS A 33 13.22 -5.08 -12.45
CA LYS A 33 13.36 -6.51 -12.16
C LYS A 33 12.15 -6.98 -11.35
N VAL A 34 11.59 -8.13 -11.72
CA VAL A 34 10.59 -8.80 -10.86
C VAL A 34 11.34 -9.42 -9.69
N VAL A 35 10.88 -9.14 -8.47
CA VAL A 35 11.57 -9.58 -7.25
C VAL A 35 10.58 -10.08 -6.21
N VAL A 36 11.07 -10.90 -5.29
CA VAL A 36 10.40 -11.28 -4.05
C VAL A 36 11.21 -10.79 -2.86
N VAL A 37 10.51 -10.25 -1.86
CA VAL A 37 11.06 -9.91 -0.54
C VAL A 37 10.53 -10.93 0.45
N SER A 38 11.30 -11.99 0.69
CA SER A 38 10.88 -13.14 1.52
C SER A 38 10.66 -12.78 3.00
N SER A 39 11.24 -11.68 3.47
CA SER A 39 11.13 -11.22 4.86
C SER A 39 9.83 -10.46 5.15
N HIS A 40 9.08 -10.05 4.13
CA HIS A 40 7.89 -9.20 4.28
C HIS A 40 6.69 -9.74 3.52
N TYR A 41 5.50 -9.32 3.92
CA TYR A 41 4.24 -9.55 3.22
C TYR A 41 3.47 -8.26 2.98
N LEU A 42 2.59 -8.29 1.96
CA LEU A 42 1.69 -7.19 1.62
C LEU A 42 0.60 -7.04 2.69
N THR A 43 0.41 -5.80 3.15
CA THR A 43 -0.69 -5.38 4.03
C THR A 43 -1.44 -4.21 3.43
N PHE A 44 -2.49 -3.75 4.12
CA PHE A 44 -3.25 -2.57 3.72
C PHE A 44 -3.37 -1.59 4.90
N ASP A 45 -2.22 -1.29 5.52
CA ASP A 45 -2.16 -0.58 6.80
C ASP A 45 -2.18 0.95 6.66
N ILE A 46 -2.26 1.44 5.43
CA ILE A 46 -2.41 2.87 5.15
C ILE A 46 -3.90 3.16 5.09
N PHE A 47 -4.37 3.90 6.09
CA PHE A 47 -5.77 4.28 6.18
C PHE A 47 -6.17 5.19 5.02
N GLY A 48 -7.36 4.94 4.50
CA GLY A 48 -8.02 5.81 3.55
C GLY A 48 -9.36 6.31 4.10
N ILE A 49 -10.33 6.49 3.22
CA ILE A 49 -11.62 7.10 3.53
C ILE A 49 -12.72 6.04 3.35
N PRO A 50 -13.54 5.77 4.39
CA PRO A 50 -14.70 4.91 4.27
C PRO A 50 -15.64 5.37 3.15
N TYR A 51 -16.29 4.40 2.50
CA TYR A 51 -17.16 4.58 1.33
C TYR A 51 -16.48 5.05 0.03
N ALA A 52 -15.15 5.17 0.01
CA ALA A 52 -14.38 5.56 -1.16
C ALA A 52 -13.20 4.60 -1.40
N GLU A 53 -12.05 4.90 -0.81
CA GLU A 53 -10.82 4.11 -0.87
C GLU A 53 -10.42 3.82 0.57
N PRO A 54 -10.90 2.72 1.19
CA PRO A 54 -10.78 2.56 2.64
C PRO A 54 -9.35 2.32 3.11
N SER A 55 -8.51 1.74 2.28
CA SER A 55 -7.11 1.48 2.61
C SER A 55 -6.22 1.39 1.37
N PHE A 56 -4.92 1.56 1.59
CA PHE A 56 -3.86 1.45 0.60
C PHE A 56 -2.77 0.50 1.08
N ALA A 57 -1.96 0.03 0.13
CA ALA A 57 -0.94 -0.97 0.36
C ALA A 57 0.17 -0.49 1.31
N SER A 58 0.65 -1.41 2.14
CA SER A 58 1.88 -1.33 2.93
C SER A 58 2.55 -2.72 2.93
N ILE A 59 3.68 -2.85 3.63
CA ILE A 59 4.30 -4.15 3.92
C ILE A 59 4.58 -4.29 5.41
N ALA A 60 4.60 -5.53 5.90
CA ALA A 60 4.98 -5.87 7.26
C ALA A 60 5.94 -7.07 7.26
N ALA A 61 6.85 -7.13 8.23
CA ALA A 61 7.79 -8.24 8.35
C ALA A 61 7.09 -9.51 8.86
N PHE A 62 7.49 -10.67 8.33
CA PHE A 62 7.15 -11.96 8.93
C PHE A 62 7.83 -12.12 10.29
N MET A 63 7.18 -12.88 11.18
CA MET A 63 7.82 -13.36 12.40
C MET A 63 8.43 -14.74 12.13
N PRO A 64 9.72 -14.99 12.44
CA PRO A 64 10.41 -16.24 12.08
C PRO A 64 9.68 -17.53 12.50
N ASP A 65 9.01 -17.51 13.65
CA ASP A 65 8.42 -18.70 14.27
C ASP A 65 6.88 -18.71 14.22
N LYS A 66 6.27 -17.86 13.40
CA LYS A 66 4.80 -17.75 13.33
C LYS A 66 4.29 -17.77 11.91
N GLN A 67 3.18 -18.49 11.72
CA GLN A 67 2.48 -18.46 10.45
C GLN A 67 1.60 -17.20 10.40
N THR A 68 1.80 -16.38 9.37
CA THR A 68 0.93 -15.22 9.15
C THR A 68 -0.24 -15.61 8.25
N VAL A 69 -1.45 -15.35 8.74
CA VAL A 69 -2.70 -15.63 8.02
C VAL A 69 -3.57 -14.38 7.92
N LEU A 70 -4.33 -14.27 6.83
CA LEU A 70 -5.29 -13.21 6.62
C LEU A 70 -6.71 -13.72 6.85
N ARG A 71 -7.48 -12.98 7.65
CA ARG A 71 -8.90 -13.22 7.91
C ARG A 71 -9.71 -11.96 7.60
N THR A 72 -10.84 -12.13 6.91
CA THR A 72 -11.73 -11.02 6.53
C THR A 72 -12.96 -10.99 7.42
N GLY A 73 -13.20 -9.87 8.10
CA GLY A 73 -14.32 -9.68 9.01
C GLY A 73 -14.40 -10.77 10.08
N SER A 74 -15.61 -11.31 10.28
CA SER A 74 -15.91 -12.37 11.25
C SER A 74 -15.76 -13.80 10.68
N SER A 75 -15.24 -13.95 9.46
CA SER A 75 -15.07 -15.27 8.84
C SER A 75 -14.14 -16.16 9.67
N LYS A 76 -14.46 -17.46 9.80
CA LYS A 76 -13.53 -18.45 10.39
C LYS A 76 -12.46 -18.91 9.40
N ARG A 77 -12.65 -18.66 8.11
CA ARG A 77 -11.68 -19.02 7.06
C ARG A 77 -10.51 -18.05 7.10
N HIS A 78 -9.31 -18.60 7.09
CA HIS A 78 -8.07 -17.85 6.94
C HIS A 78 -7.36 -18.29 5.66
N ASN A 79 -6.65 -17.36 5.03
CA ASN A 79 -5.78 -17.65 3.90
C ASN A 79 -4.34 -17.44 4.33
N ASN A 80 -3.43 -18.29 3.83
CA ASN A 80 -2.00 -18.08 4.02
C ASN A 80 -1.59 -16.79 3.32
N VAL A 81 -0.73 -16.03 3.97
CA VAL A 81 -0.14 -14.82 3.40
C VAL A 81 1.16 -15.20 2.71
N LEU A 82 1.30 -14.79 1.45
CA LEU A 82 2.52 -15.03 0.67
C LEU A 82 3.55 -13.91 0.89
N PRO A 83 4.84 -14.20 0.67
CA PRO A 83 5.87 -13.16 0.62
C PRO A 83 5.56 -12.07 -0.40
N ALA A 84 5.96 -10.84 -0.10
CA ALA A 84 5.73 -9.70 -0.97
C ALA A 84 6.49 -9.86 -2.28
N HIS A 85 5.77 -10.04 -3.38
CA HIS A 85 6.33 -9.95 -4.72
C HIS A 85 6.06 -8.54 -5.28
N GLY A 86 6.92 -8.13 -6.19
CA GLY A 86 6.85 -6.77 -6.72
C GLY A 86 7.86 -6.53 -7.81
N VAL A 87 8.09 -5.25 -8.09
CA VAL A 87 9.03 -4.79 -9.11
C VAL A 87 10.07 -3.89 -8.46
N ALA A 88 11.34 -4.27 -8.56
CA ALA A 88 12.45 -3.39 -8.24
C ALA A 88 12.73 -2.50 -9.46
N TYR A 89 12.51 -1.19 -9.32
CA TYR A 89 12.85 -0.19 -10.33
C TYR A 89 14.17 0.49 -9.98
N LEU A 90 15.11 0.55 -10.93
CA LEU A 90 16.32 1.35 -10.81
C LEU A 90 16.00 2.78 -11.22
N LEU A 91 16.20 3.72 -10.30
CA LEU A 91 15.86 5.13 -10.47
C LEU A 91 17.08 6.02 -10.27
N THR A 92 17.06 7.21 -10.87
CA THR A 92 18.00 8.27 -10.46
C THR A 92 17.65 8.78 -9.06
N PRO A 93 18.58 9.39 -8.32
CA PRO A 93 18.25 10.02 -7.04
C PRO A 93 17.14 11.08 -7.14
N ALA A 94 17.06 11.80 -8.26
CA ALA A 94 16.01 12.79 -8.49
C ALA A 94 14.63 12.13 -8.69
N ASP A 95 14.55 11.10 -9.53
CA ASP A 95 13.33 10.31 -9.75
C ASP A 95 12.86 9.62 -8.46
N TYR A 96 13.80 9.10 -7.66
CA TYR A 96 13.49 8.51 -6.36
C TYR A 96 12.92 9.54 -5.37
N ARG A 97 13.52 10.73 -5.25
CA ARG A 97 12.95 11.81 -4.42
C ARG A 97 11.54 12.20 -4.87
N GLN A 98 11.32 12.33 -6.18
CA GLN A 98 10.00 12.62 -6.74
C GLN A 98 8.98 11.51 -6.43
N LEU A 99 9.41 10.24 -6.47
CA LEU A 99 8.59 9.11 -6.05
C LEU A 99 8.16 9.25 -4.58
N VAL A 100 9.12 9.47 -3.68
CA VAL A 100 8.87 9.60 -2.23
C VAL A 100 7.89 10.75 -1.96
N ILE A 101 8.09 11.91 -2.59
CA ILE A 101 7.16 13.05 -2.48
C ILE A 101 5.75 12.68 -2.99
N SER A 102 5.65 11.98 -4.13
CA SER A 102 4.37 11.60 -4.74
C SER A 102 3.56 10.58 -3.92
N GLU A 103 4.24 9.75 -3.13
CA GLU A 103 3.65 8.76 -2.22
C GLU A 103 3.24 9.38 -0.86
N GLY A 104 3.57 10.65 -0.62
CA GLY A 104 3.44 11.24 0.71
C GLY A 104 4.43 10.62 1.71
N GLY A 105 5.63 10.27 1.23
CA GLY A 105 6.75 9.84 2.05
C GLY A 105 7.02 10.85 3.16
N GLY A 106 7.31 10.37 4.37
CA GLY A 106 7.45 11.19 5.56
C GLY A 106 6.13 11.48 6.29
N VAL A 107 4.99 11.45 5.60
CA VAL A 107 3.65 11.68 6.17
C VAL A 107 2.99 10.36 6.57
N ALA A 108 2.72 9.49 5.60
CA ALA A 108 2.04 8.20 5.81
C ALA A 108 2.99 7.00 5.77
N TYR A 109 4.15 7.17 5.14
CA TYR A 109 5.15 6.11 4.95
C TYR A 109 6.51 6.48 5.55
N ASN A 110 7.20 5.48 6.09
CA ASN A 110 8.63 5.47 6.36
C ASN A 110 9.37 4.80 5.20
N GLU A 111 10.58 5.25 4.92
CA GLU A 111 11.50 4.56 4.02
C GLU A 111 12.25 3.46 4.80
N ILE A 112 12.33 2.27 4.21
CA ILE A 112 13.10 1.14 4.75
C ILE A 112 13.90 0.46 3.63
N GLU A 113 14.94 -0.28 3.99
CA GLU A 113 15.69 -1.13 3.07
C GLU A 113 15.26 -2.59 3.24
N VAL A 114 15.17 -3.30 2.12
CA VAL A 114 14.78 -4.71 2.05
C VAL A 114 15.70 -5.49 1.12
N ASP A 115 15.99 -6.72 1.49
CA ASP A 115 16.68 -7.69 0.64
C ASP A 115 15.68 -8.32 -0.33
N ALA A 116 15.88 -8.08 -1.62
CA ALA A 116 15.04 -8.56 -2.69
C ALA A 116 15.77 -9.62 -3.52
N THR A 117 15.08 -10.72 -3.81
CA THR A 117 15.58 -11.80 -4.67
C THR A 117 14.90 -11.71 -6.04
N ILE A 118 15.68 -11.71 -7.12
CA ILE A 118 15.15 -11.59 -8.48
C ILE A 118 14.47 -12.89 -8.90
N ILE A 119 13.24 -12.77 -9.41
CA ILE A 119 12.42 -13.88 -9.91
C ILE A 119 12.59 -13.94 -11.42
N HIS A 120 13.17 -15.05 -11.91
CA HIS A 120 13.27 -15.44 -13.33
C HIS A 120 13.51 -14.32 -14.35
N THR A 121 14.77 -14.07 -14.70
CA THR A 121 15.13 -13.86 -16.11
C THR A 121 15.43 -15.22 -16.71
N SER A 122 14.66 -15.63 -17.72
CA SER A 122 14.97 -16.78 -18.58
C SER A 122 16.47 -16.79 -18.92
N GLY A 123 17.21 -17.79 -18.43
CA GLY A 123 18.61 -18.03 -18.80
C GLY A 123 19.68 -17.95 -17.71
N TYR A 124 19.34 -17.75 -16.43
CA TYR A 124 20.33 -17.79 -15.34
C TYR A 124 20.07 -18.95 -14.37
N GLU A 125 20.57 -20.14 -14.71
CA GLU A 125 20.92 -21.15 -13.70
C GLU A 125 22.29 -20.74 -13.15
N ASN A 126 22.30 -19.97 -12.07
CA ASN A 126 23.54 -19.62 -11.37
C ASN A 126 23.72 -20.60 -10.20
N GLU A 127 24.91 -21.22 -10.10
CA GLU A 127 25.26 -22.20 -9.06
C GLU A 127 25.17 -21.59 -7.64
N ASN A 128 25.18 -20.26 -7.54
CA ASN A 128 25.11 -19.50 -6.29
C ASN A 128 23.68 -19.08 -5.88
N GLY A 129 22.64 -19.60 -6.53
CA GLY A 129 21.25 -19.25 -6.29
C GLY A 129 20.81 -17.97 -7.02
N PRO A 130 19.54 -17.56 -6.85
CA PRO A 130 18.98 -16.40 -7.55
C PRO A 130 19.67 -15.10 -7.11
N PRO A 131 19.95 -14.17 -8.06
CA PRO A 131 20.62 -12.93 -7.75
C PRO A 131 19.79 -12.06 -6.79
N LYS A 132 20.46 -11.40 -5.85
CA LYS A 132 19.87 -10.54 -4.83
C LYS A 132 20.27 -9.08 -5.03
N LEU A 133 19.41 -8.16 -4.60
CA LEU A 133 19.68 -6.73 -4.53
C LEU A 133 19.10 -6.15 -3.25
N VAL A 134 19.70 -5.07 -2.75
CA VAL A 134 19.11 -4.25 -1.69
C VAL A 134 18.26 -3.18 -2.37
N ALA A 135 16.99 -3.10 -2.01
CA ALA A 135 16.06 -2.09 -2.50
C ALA A 135 15.53 -1.25 -1.35
N ARG A 136 15.31 0.03 -1.61
CA ARG A 136 14.50 0.89 -0.75
C ARG A 136 13.03 0.68 -1.04
N THR A 137 12.19 0.81 -0.03
CA THR A 137 10.74 0.76 -0.19
C THR A 137 10.06 1.59 0.88
N LEU A 138 8.74 1.68 0.77
CA LEU A 138 7.91 2.44 1.71
C LEU A 138 7.17 1.46 2.61
N GLN A 139 7.01 1.80 3.89
CA GLN A 139 6.22 1.03 4.86
C GLN A 139 5.35 1.99 5.66
N ALA A 140 4.14 1.58 6.03
CA ALA A 140 3.25 2.42 6.85
C ALA A 140 3.96 2.92 8.11
N LYS A 141 3.95 4.25 8.28
CA LYS A 141 4.54 4.92 9.45
C LYS A 141 3.68 4.75 10.70
N TYR A 142 2.36 4.72 10.49
CA TYR A 142 1.35 4.58 11.53
C TYR A 142 0.39 3.46 11.14
N PRO A 143 0.84 2.19 11.19
CA PRO A 143 -0.01 1.07 10.78
C PRO A 143 -1.26 1.03 11.67
N TRP A 144 -2.43 1.02 11.03
CA TRP A 144 -3.71 0.92 11.72
C TRP A 144 -4.30 -0.47 11.49
N GLU A 145 -4.41 -1.26 12.56
CA GLU A 145 -4.99 -2.60 12.49
C GLU A 145 -6.19 -2.73 13.43
N PRO A 146 -7.31 -3.35 13.01
CA PRO A 146 -7.54 -3.84 11.65
C PRO A 146 -8.01 -2.70 10.72
N ASN A 147 -7.53 -2.71 9.47
CA ASN A 147 -7.93 -1.75 8.45
C ASN A 147 -9.06 -2.27 7.57
N GLY A 148 -9.73 -1.37 6.85
CA GLY A 148 -10.66 -1.76 5.79
C GLY A 148 -9.97 -2.49 4.65
N ALA A 149 -10.73 -3.18 3.81
CA ALA A 149 -10.24 -3.75 2.57
C ALA A 149 -9.94 -2.64 1.52
N PRO A 150 -8.92 -2.81 0.67
CA PRO A 150 -8.66 -1.89 -0.44
C PRO A 150 -9.86 -1.85 -1.37
N SER A 151 -10.08 -0.75 -2.10
CA SER A 151 -11.15 -0.76 -3.11
C SER A 151 -10.85 -1.75 -4.24
N ALA A 152 -11.90 -2.28 -4.87
CA ALA A 152 -11.76 -3.14 -6.06
C ALA A 152 -10.98 -2.43 -7.19
N ARG A 153 -11.16 -1.11 -7.33
CA ARG A 153 -10.41 -0.29 -8.29
C ARG A 153 -8.91 -0.27 -7.95
N TYR A 154 -8.56 -0.08 -6.67
CA TYR A 154 -7.17 -0.04 -6.23
C TYR A 154 -6.52 -1.43 -6.33
N LEU A 155 -7.20 -2.48 -5.87
CA LEU A 155 -6.71 -3.86 -5.98
C LEU A 155 -6.49 -4.27 -7.45
N GLY A 156 -7.36 -3.81 -8.36
CA GLY A 156 -7.18 -3.99 -9.79
C GLY A 156 -5.87 -3.40 -10.34
N LEU A 157 -5.31 -2.34 -9.73
CA LEU A 157 -3.98 -1.84 -10.11
C LEU A 157 -2.87 -2.83 -9.77
N LEU A 158 -2.99 -3.54 -8.65
CA LEU A 158 -2.03 -4.57 -8.25
C LEU A 158 -2.15 -5.77 -9.19
N SER A 159 -3.36 -6.26 -9.43
CA SER A 159 -3.63 -7.35 -10.38
C SER A 159 -3.12 -7.03 -11.79
N ASP A 160 -3.36 -5.81 -12.30
CA ASP A 160 -2.84 -5.35 -13.58
C ASP A 160 -1.31 -5.33 -13.59
N GLY A 161 -0.67 -4.88 -12.50
CA GLY A 161 0.79 -4.90 -12.35
C GLY A 161 1.36 -6.32 -12.36
N CYS A 162 0.73 -7.26 -11.66
CA CYS A 162 1.15 -8.66 -11.67
C CYS A 162 1.11 -9.26 -13.09
N LYS A 163 0.05 -8.96 -13.86
CA LYS A 163 -0.09 -9.39 -15.27
C LYS A 163 0.93 -8.72 -16.19
N GLU A 164 1.12 -7.41 -16.05
CA GLU A 164 2.08 -6.63 -16.84
C GLU A 164 3.50 -7.19 -16.74
N TRP A 165 3.91 -7.55 -15.52
CA TRP A 165 5.25 -8.07 -15.22
C TRP A 165 5.36 -9.59 -15.25
N LYS A 166 4.30 -10.31 -15.65
CA LYS A 166 4.26 -11.78 -15.70
C LYS A 166 4.76 -12.42 -14.41
N MET A 167 4.27 -11.91 -13.27
CA MET A 167 4.61 -12.46 -11.96
C MET A 167 4.18 -13.94 -11.84
N PRO A 168 4.77 -14.70 -10.90
CA PRO A 168 4.36 -16.08 -10.65
C PRO A 168 2.84 -16.22 -10.53
N GLU A 169 2.27 -17.24 -11.18
CA GLU A 169 0.82 -17.46 -11.24
C GLU A 169 0.20 -17.59 -9.85
N GLU A 170 0.90 -18.27 -8.92
CA GLU A 170 0.48 -18.39 -7.52
C GLU A 170 0.31 -17.02 -6.85
N TYR A 171 1.24 -16.08 -7.08
CA TYR A 171 1.13 -14.75 -6.48
C TYR A 171 0.04 -13.91 -7.15
N CYS A 172 -0.13 -14.03 -8.47
CA CYS A 172 -1.24 -13.38 -9.17
C CYS A 172 -2.59 -13.84 -8.62
N ALA A 173 -2.76 -15.17 -8.46
CA ALA A 173 -3.97 -15.76 -7.89
C ALA A 173 -4.20 -15.34 -6.44
N TYR A 174 -3.11 -15.22 -5.65
CA TYR A 174 -3.18 -14.68 -4.30
C TYR A 174 -3.72 -13.24 -4.28
N ILE A 175 -3.18 -12.33 -5.10
CA ILE A 175 -3.65 -10.94 -5.20
C ILE A 175 -5.12 -10.88 -5.63
N ASP A 176 -5.50 -11.65 -6.64
CA ASP A 176 -6.90 -11.70 -7.14
C ASP A 176 -7.87 -12.29 -6.10
N SER A 177 -7.37 -13.10 -5.16
CA SER A 177 -8.17 -13.65 -4.05
C SER A 177 -8.39 -12.68 -2.88
N LEU A 178 -7.64 -11.57 -2.83
CA LEU A 178 -7.72 -10.63 -1.72
C LEU A 178 -9.10 -9.97 -1.67
N PRO A 179 -9.67 -9.78 -0.46
CA PRO A 179 -10.93 -9.08 -0.31
C PRO A 179 -10.79 -7.62 -0.79
N SER A 180 -11.86 -7.10 -1.38
CA SER A 180 -11.92 -5.71 -1.79
C SER A 180 -13.24 -5.05 -1.41
N TYR A 181 -13.16 -3.76 -1.10
CA TYR A 181 -14.32 -2.91 -0.94
C TYR A 181 -14.95 -2.62 -2.31
N THR A 182 -16.27 -2.80 -2.38
CA THR A 182 -17.10 -2.34 -3.49
C THR A 182 -18.15 -1.36 -2.95
N PRO A 183 -18.49 -0.30 -3.71
CA PRO A 183 -19.55 0.61 -3.31
C PRO A 183 -20.86 -0.13 -3.01
N PRO A 184 -21.64 0.29 -1.99
CA PRO A 184 -22.89 -0.36 -1.65
C PRO A 184 -23.85 -0.40 -2.85
N GLN A 185 -24.57 -1.52 -3.01
CA GLN A 185 -25.53 -1.66 -4.11
C GLN A 185 -26.89 -1.01 -3.82
N SER A 186 -27.32 -1.05 -2.56
CA SER A 186 -28.57 -0.43 -2.12
C SER A 186 -28.54 1.09 -2.24
N VAL A 187 -29.60 1.68 -2.77
CA VAL A 187 -29.76 3.14 -2.88
C VAL A 187 -29.64 3.81 -1.50
N PHE A 188 -30.21 3.20 -0.46
CA PHE A 188 -30.14 3.71 0.91
C PHE A 188 -28.69 3.75 1.42
N ALA A 189 -27.95 2.66 1.25
CA ALA A 189 -26.55 2.60 1.68
C ALA A 189 -25.64 3.54 0.85
N ARG A 190 -25.92 3.73 -0.44
CA ARG A 190 -25.24 4.72 -1.29
C ARG A 190 -25.48 6.14 -0.82
N LEU A 191 -26.72 6.48 -0.46
CA LEU A 191 -27.05 7.79 0.11
C LEU A 191 -26.27 8.03 1.41
N GLY A 192 -26.24 7.03 2.30
CA GLY A 192 -25.45 7.08 3.52
C GLY A 192 -23.97 7.30 3.27
N GLY A 193 -23.37 6.60 2.29
CA GLY A 193 -21.99 6.83 1.88
C GLY A 193 -21.74 8.25 1.36
N LEU A 194 -22.67 8.80 0.56
CA LEU A 194 -22.58 10.18 0.07
C LEU A 194 -22.66 11.20 1.21
N ILE A 195 -23.55 11.00 2.18
CA ILE A 195 -23.68 11.85 3.38
C ILE A 195 -22.36 11.83 4.16
N PHE A 196 -21.81 10.64 4.41
CA PHE A 196 -20.53 10.48 5.12
C PHE A 196 -19.40 11.24 4.42
N LEU A 197 -19.24 11.02 3.11
CA LEU A 197 -18.19 11.67 2.32
C LEU A 197 -18.39 13.19 2.27
N ALA A 198 -19.62 13.67 2.10
CA ALA A 198 -19.92 15.10 2.06
C ALA A 198 -19.56 15.80 3.39
N PHE A 199 -19.84 15.16 4.52
CA PHE A 199 -19.52 15.67 5.85
C PHE A 199 -18.01 15.76 6.09
N TRP A 200 -17.24 14.71 5.75
CA TRP A 200 -15.79 14.67 6.01
C TRP A 200 -14.94 15.46 5.01
N ARG A 201 -15.47 15.71 3.80
CA ARG A 201 -14.77 16.42 2.72
C ARG A 201 -14.12 17.76 3.11
N PRO A 202 -14.80 18.72 3.80
CA PRO A 202 -14.15 19.99 4.18
C PRO A 202 -12.95 19.78 5.11
N PHE A 203 -13.04 18.87 6.09
CA PHE A 203 -11.96 18.56 7.02
C PHE A 203 -10.76 17.92 6.32
N LEU A 204 -11.02 16.92 5.46
CA LEU A 204 -9.99 16.27 4.64
C LEU A 204 -9.29 17.27 3.71
N ARG A 205 -10.03 18.20 3.10
CA ARG A 205 -9.45 19.27 2.28
C ARG A 205 -8.55 20.18 3.09
N ALA A 206 -8.99 20.62 4.27
CA ALA A 206 -8.19 21.44 5.16
C ALA A 206 -6.90 20.71 5.58
N LEU A 207 -6.98 19.41 5.91
CA LEU A 207 -5.80 18.62 6.24
C LEU A 207 -4.82 18.52 5.07
N VAL A 208 -5.30 18.22 3.85
CA VAL A 208 -4.42 18.13 2.68
C VAL A 208 -3.71 19.46 2.40
N LEU A 209 -4.42 20.59 2.55
CA LEU A 209 -3.80 21.91 2.41
C LEU A 209 -2.75 22.16 3.50
N LEU A 210 -3.03 21.75 4.74
CA LEU A 210 -2.08 21.86 5.85
C LEU A 210 -0.83 21.01 5.61
N ILE A 211 -0.99 19.77 5.15
CA ILE A 211 0.13 18.88 4.78
C ILE A 211 0.97 19.57 3.70
N LYS A 212 0.36 19.99 2.59
CA LYS A 212 1.08 20.68 1.51
C LYS A 212 1.82 21.94 1.98
N ALA A 213 1.25 22.70 2.90
CA ALA A 213 1.87 23.91 3.43
C ALA A 213 2.99 23.66 4.44
N LYS A 214 3.11 22.44 4.98
CA LYS A 214 4.06 22.07 6.04
C LYS A 214 5.06 20.99 5.63
N THR A 215 4.87 20.36 4.48
CA THR A 215 5.83 19.43 3.88
C THR A 215 6.94 20.21 3.19
N ASP A 216 8.20 19.85 3.48
CA ASP A 216 9.36 20.43 2.83
C ASP A 216 9.64 19.83 1.43
N ASP A 217 10.62 20.37 0.71
CA ASP A 217 11.01 19.88 -0.63
C ASP A 217 11.55 18.43 -0.63
N ASN A 218 11.86 17.89 0.55
CA ASN A 218 12.31 16.50 0.73
C ASN A 218 11.17 15.56 1.16
N GLY A 219 9.94 16.06 1.30
CA GLY A 219 8.78 15.27 1.74
C GLY A 219 8.61 15.18 3.25
N HIS A 220 9.50 15.76 4.06
CA HIS A 220 9.38 15.67 5.52
C HIS A 220 8.26 16.57 6.04
N CYS A 221 7.52 16.06 7.03
CA CYS A 221 6.53 16.83 7.78
C CYS A 221 6.91 16.96 9.26
N PRO A 222 6.51 18.06 9.93
CA PRO A 222 6.67 18.22 11.37
C PRO A 222 6.02 17.07 12.15
N GLN A 223 6.64 16.62 13.25
CA GLN A 223 6.13 15.50 14.04
C GLN A 223 4.72 15.72 14.59
N TRP A 224 4.37 16.96 14.99
CA TRP A 224 3.04 17.30 15.48
C TRP A 224 1.95 17.10 14.42
N LEU A 225 2.29 17.20 13.13
CA LEU A 225 1.33 17.00 12.06
C LEU A 225 0.88 15.54 11.98
N GLY A 226 1.78 14.59 12.28
CA GLY A 226 1.43 13.18 12.40
C GLY A 226 0.31 12.95 13.42
N TRP A 227 0.38 13.59 14.59
CA TRP A 227 -0.69 13.54 15.58
C TRP A 227 -2.02 14.07 15.05
N VAL A 228 -2.01 15.20 14.35
CA VAL A 228 -3.23 15.77 13.75
C VAL A 228 -3.85 14.83 12.72
N ILE A 229 -3.02 14.23 11.85
CA ILE A 229 -3.47 13.24 10.86
C ILE A 229 -4.11 12.05 11.56
N MET A 230 -3.42 11.46 12.54
CA MET A 230 -3.90 10.28 13.27
C MET A 230 -5.19 10.56 14.05
N THR A 231 -5.29 11.72 14.71
CA THR A 231 -6.52 12.12 15.40
C THR A 231 -7.67 12.32 14.43
N MET A 232 -7.46 13.00 13.31
CA MET A 232 -8.54 13.27 12.34
C MET A 232 -9.05 11.98 11.70
N TYR A 233 -8.15 11.12 11.20
CA TYR A 233 -8.53 9.83 10.64
C TYR A 233 -9.12 8.91 11.70
N GLY A 234 -8.61 8.93 12.93
CA GLY A 234 -9.17 8.17 14.04
C GLY A 234 -10.60 8.58 14.39
N LEU A 235 -10.91 9.88 14.42
CA LEU A 235 -12.27 10.37 14.61
C LEU A 235 -13.18 9.96 13.45
N MET A 236 -12.70 10.06 12.22
CA MET A 236 -13.45 9.64 11.03
C MET A 236 -13.79 8.15 11.05
N TRP A 237 -12.80 7.30 11.34
CA TRP A 237 -12.99 5.86 11.44
C TRP A 237 -13.84 5.47 12.64
N SER A 238 -13.69 6.13 13.79
CA SER A 238 -14.55 5.91 14.96
C SER A 238 -16.01 6.27 14.66
N CYS A 239 -16.25 7.40 13.98
CA CYS A 239 -17.60 7.79 13.54
C CYS A 239 -18.20 6.75 12.58
N HIS A 240 -17.41 6.23 11.64
CA HIS A 240 -17.82 5.15 10.76
C HIS A 240 -18.18 3.88 11.53
N ASP A 241 -17.23 3.35 12.31
CA ASP A 241 -17.29 2.02 12.91
C ASP A 241 -18.29 1.94 14.07
N GLN A 242 -18.51 3.04 14.80
CA GLN A 242 -19.39 3.04 15.98
C GLN A 242 -20.81 3.51 15.67
N LEU A 243 -21.02 4.37 14.67
CA LEU A 243 -22.31 5.02 14.44
C LEU A 243 -22.80 4.82 13.01
N HIS A 244 -22.07 5.33 12.03
CA HIS A 244 -22.59 5.48 10.67
C HIS A 244 -22.89 4.15 10.00
N CYS A 245 -22.02 3.15 10.15
CA CYS A 245 -22.18 1.86 9.48
C CYS A 245 -23.36 1.05 10.00
N HIS A 246 -23.78 1.26 11.25
CA HIS A 246 -24.93 0.57 11.85
C HIS A 246 -26.26 1.02 11.26
N ILE A 247 -26.32 2.26 10.76
CA ILE A 247 -27.51 2.82 10.11
C ILE A 247 -27.47 2.53 8.61
N TRP A 248 -26.35 2.84 7.95
CA TRP A 248 -26.27 2.92 6.49
C TRP A 248 -25.61 1.71 5.81
N GLY A 249 -25.11 0.74 6.58
CA GLY A 249 -24.26 -0.35 6.07
C GLY A 249 -22.79 0.06 6.03
N ARG A 250 -21.88 -0.92 5.85
CA ARG A 250 -20.43 -0.67 5.98
C ARG A 250 -19.80 -0.07 4.73
N GLY A 251 -18.85 0.85 4.93
CA GLY A 251 -18.05 1.50 3.90
C GLY A 251 -16.58 1.06 3.86
N ASP A 252 -16.24 -0.07 4.48
CA ASP A 252 -14.86 -0.48 4.73
C ASP A 252 -14.45 -1.80 4.05
N GLY A 253 -15.36 -2.44 3.31
CA GLY A 253 -15.08 -3.71 2.61
C GLY A 253 -14.88 -4.91 3.53
N ASN A 254 -15.30 -4.78 4.79
CA ASN A 254 -14.95 -5.67 5.91
C ASN A 254 -13.48 -5.57 6.29
N LYS A 255 -13.24 -5.54 7.61
CA LYS A 255 -11.91 -5.37 8.17
C LYS A 255 -10.98 -6.54 7.84
N LEU A 256 -9.73 -6.24 7.55
CA LEU A 256 -8.64 -7.20 7.34
C LEU A 256 -7.92 -7.45 8.66
N HIS A 257 -7.80 -8.72 9.02
CA HIS A 257 -7.12 -9.16 10.22
C HIS A 257 -5.93 -10.04 9.83
N PHE A 258 -4.73 -9.49 9.94
CA PHE A 258 -3.49 -10.25 9.84
C PHE A 258 -3.17 -10.85 11.21
N GLN A 259 -3.14 -12.17 11.29
CA GLN A 259 -2.92 -12.90 12.54
C GLN A 259 -1.62 -13.70 12.45
N LYS A 260 -0.84 -13.68 13.53
CA LYS A 260 0.42 -14.42 13.67
C LYS A 260 0.13 -15.60 14.61
N LEU A 261 -0.10 -16.77 14.02
CA LEU A 261 -0.41 -18.02 14.70
C LEU A 261 0.88 -18.71 15.16
#